data_AF-A0A6G1J4B9-F1
#
_entry.id   AF-A0A6G1J4B9-F1
#
_cell.length_a   1.000
_cell.length_b   1.000
_cell.length_c   1.000
_cell.angle_alpha   90.00
_cell.angle_beta   90.00
_cell.angle_gamma   90.00
#
_symmetry.space_group_name_H-M   'P 1'
#
loop_
_entity.id
_entity.type
_entity.pdbx_description
1 polymer ?
#
loop_
_entity_poly.entity_id
_entity_poly.type
_entity_poly.pdbx_seq_one_letter_code
_entity_poly.pdbx_strand_id
1 'polypeptide(L)'
;HHNAETSVIRMERESASMILKSTIEMLEKEISEFRVASQAVNVIEIAELCMVAGSTRDEALIEAKSEMDGLKGTMVKVENELKEMR
;
A
#
# COMPACT_ATOMS: atom_id res chain seq x y z
N HIS A 1 37.46 -9.68 -26.19
CA HIS A 1 36.04 -10.08 -26.15
C HIS A 1 35.54 -10.33 -24.73
N HIS A 2 36.24 -11.09 -23.88
CA HIS A 2 35.82 -11.38 -22.49
C HIS A 2 35.51 -10.14 -21.61
N ASN A 3 36.32 -9.07 -21.69
CA ASN A 3 36.15 -7.87 -20.85
C ASN A 3 34.92 -7.02 -21.22
N ALA A 4 34.47 -7.06 -22.49
CA ALA A 4 33.30 -6.30 -22.92
C ALA A 4 32.02 -6.93 -22.36
N GLU A 5 31.91 -8.26 -22.40
CA GLU A 5 30.79 -9.01 -21.83
C GLU A 5 30.70 -8.83 -20.30
N THR A 6 31.82 -8.83 -19.59
CA THR A 6 31.81 -8.57 -18.13
C THR A 6 31.36 -7.15 -17.80
N SER A 7 31.73 -6.17 -18.64
CA SER A 7 31.31 -4.79 -18.49
C SER A 7 29.81 -4.60 -18.75
N VAL A 8 29.26 -5.29 -19.75
CA VAL A 8 27.81 -5.26 -20.06
C VAL A 8 27.01 -5.87 -18.91
N ILE A 9 27.40 -7.06 -18.42
CA ILE A 9 26.73 -7.71 -17.28
C ILE A 9 26.77 -6.82 -16.02
N ARG A 10 27.89 -6.13 -15.79
CA ARG A 10 28.01 -5.19 -14.66
C ARG A 10 27.05 -4.01 -14.80
N MET A 11 26.97 -3.40 -15.99
CA MET A 11 26.08 -2.28 -16.26
C MET A 11 24.60 -2.66 -16.15
N GLU A 12 24.22 -3.83 -16.66
CA GLU A 12 22.86 -4.35 -16.55
C GLU A 12 22.47 -4.56 -15.08
N ARG A 13 23.38 -5.11 -14.26
CA ARG A 13 23.17 -5.28 -12.82
C ARG A 13 23.02 -3.93 -12.09
N GLU A 14 23.87 -2.95 -12.41
CA GLU A 14 23.78 -1.60 -11.83
C GLU A 14 22.46 -0.92 -12.21
N SER A 15 22.05 -1.05 -13.47
CA SER A 15 20.77 -0.54 -13.96
C SER A 15 19.58 -1.20 -13.23
N ALA A 16 19.58 -2.53 -13.13
CA ALA A 16 18.54 -3.27 -12.41
C ALA A 16 18.47 -2.87 -10.92
N SER A 17 19.62 -2.66 -10.28
CA SER A 17 19.69 -2.19 -8.90
C SER A 17 19.13 -0.78 -8.72
N MET A 18 19.43 0.14 -9.65
CA MET A 18 18.87 1.50 -9.63
C MET A 18 17.35 1.49 -9.85
N ILE A 19 16.87 0.68 -10.79
CA ILE A 19 15.43 0.52 -11.05
C ILE A 19 14.74 -0.02 -9.79
N LEU A 20 15.27 -1.09 -9.18
CA LEU A 20 14.70 -1.67 -7.97
C LEU A 20 14.63 -0.64 -6.83
N LYS A 21 15.71 0.12 -6.63
CA LYS A 21 15.76 1.17 -5.61
C LYS A 21 14.71 2.26 -5.86
N SER A 22 14.61 2.74 -7.10
CA SER A 22 13.61 3.74 -7.48
C SER A 22 12.17 3.24 -7.27
N THR A 23 11.91 1.97 -7.59
CA THR A 23 10.60 1.35 -7.37
C THR A 23 10.26 1.25 -5.89
N ILE A 24 11.22 0.85 -5.04
CA ILE A 24 11.04 0.79 -3.58
C ILE A 24 10.72 2.19 -3.03
N GLU A 25 11.47 3.22 -3.44
CA GLU A 25 11.23 4.60 -3.02
C GLU A 25 9.85 5.13 -3.44
N MET A 26 9.39 4.76 -4.64
CA MET A 26 8.03 5.09 -5.09
C MET A 26 6.96 4.39 -4.24
N LEU A 27 7.10 3.08 -3.99
CA LEU A 27 6.16 2.33 -3.17
C LEU A 27 6.09 2.87 -1.73
N GLU A 28 7.23 3.26 -1.16
CA GLU A 28 7.29 3.91 0.15
C GLU A 28 6.49 5.20 0.21
N LYS A 29 6.61 6.02 -0.85
CA LYS A 29 5.85 7.25 -0.97
C LYS A 29 4.35 6.97 -1.08
N GLU A 30 3.94 6.05 -1.95
CA GLU A 30 2.54 5.69 -2.15
C GLU A 30 1.91 5.12 -0.86
N ILE A 31 2.63 4.26 -0.14
CA ILE A 31 2.20 3.70 1.14
C ILE A 31 2.04 4.81 2.19
N SER A 32 2.98 5.76 2.23
CA SER A 32 2.88 6.92 3.13
C SER A 32 1.65 7.77 2.82
N GLU A 33 1.41 8.08 1.54
CA GLU A 33 0.23 8.84 1.11
C GLU A 33 -1.07 8.10 1.44
N PHE A 34 -1.11 6.79 1.18
CA PHE A 34 -2.25 5.94 1.50
C PHE A 34 -2.49 5.84 3.02
N ARG A 35 -1.43 5.81 3.84
CA ARG A 35 -1.54 5.84 5.30
C ARG A 35 -2.18 7.14 5.78
N VAL A 36 -1.77 8.28 5.24
CA VAL A 36 -2.38 9.58 5.58
C VAL A 36 -3.85 9.61 5.16
N ALA A 37 -4.16 9.15 3.94
CA ALA A 37 -5.54 9.11 3.45
C ALA A 37 -6.43 8.20 4.29
N SER A 38 -5.96 7.00 4.66
CA SER A 38 -6.75 6.05 5.46
C SER A 38 -7.02 6.53 6.89
N GLN A 39 -6.12 7.35 7.46
CA GLN A 39 -6.36 8.00 8.77
C GLN A 39 -7.43 9.10 8.71
N ALA A 40 -7.67 9.67 7.53
CA ALA A 40 -8.73 10.67 7.35
C ALA A 40 -10.13 10.05 7.25
N VAL A 41 -10.22 8.72 7.05
CA VAL A 41 -11.51 8.02 6.92
C VAL A 41 -12.20 7.90 8.28
N ASN A 42 -13.40 8.45 8.38
CA ASN A 42 -14.22 8.40 9.58
C ASN A 42 -15.24 7.25 9.50
N VAL A 43 -15.21 6.34 10.48
CA VAL A 43 -16.15 5.22 10.58
C VAL A 43 -17.62 5.66 10.62
N ILE A 44 -17.89 6.85 11.16
CA ILE A 44 -19.24 7.41 11.22
C ILE A 44 -19.73 7.77 9.82
N GLU A 45 -18.89 8.39 8.99
CA GLU A 45 -19.25 8.76 7.62
C GLU A 45 -19.52 7.51 6.76
N ILE A 46 -18.74 6.44 6.95
CA ILE A 46 -19.00 5.15 6.28
C ILE A 46 -20.34 4.57 6.74
N ALA A 47 -20.62 4.58 8.05
CA ALA A 47 -21.88 4.07 8.57
C ALA A 47 -23.07 4.88 8.06
N GLU A 48 -22.95 6.21 7.95
CA GLU A 48 -23.98 7.07 7.36
C GLU A 48 -24.25 6.72 5.89
N LEU A 49 -23.20 6.43 5.11
CA LEU A 49 -23.35 5.95 3.73
C LEU A 49 -24.10 4.62 3.64
N CYS A 50 -23.76 3.65 4.50
CA CYS A 50 -24.48 2.37 4.59
C CYS A 50 -25.96 2.58 4.97
N MET A 51 -26.26 3.51 5.88
CA MET A 51 -27.64 3.84 6.24
C MET A 51 -28.41 4.45 5.07
N VAL A 52 -27.79 5.34 4.29
CA VAL A 52 -28.39 5.90 3.06
C VAL A 52 -28.67 4.79 2.03
N ALA A 53 -27.83 3.76 1.99
CA ALA A 53 -28.01 2.59 1.12
C ALA A 53 -29.11 1.62 1.59
N GLY A 54 -29.72 1.86 2.76
CA GLY A 54 -30.87 1.10 3.27
C GLY A 54 -30.54 0.18 4.44
N SER A 55 -29.30 0.14 4.92
CA SER A 55 -28.94 -0.61 6.13
C SER A 55 -29.54 0.04 7.37
N THR A 56 -29.91 -0.78 8.36
CA THR A 56 -30.21 -0.26 9.70
C THR A 56 -28.96 0.34 10.33
N ARG A 57 -29.12 1.18 11.36
CA ARG A 57 -28.00 1.80 12.07
C ARG A 57 -27.00 0.76 12.59
N ASP A 58 -27.51 -0.36 13.13
CA ASP A 58 -26.66 -1.38 13.73
C ASP A 58 -25.87 -2.15 12.66
N GLU A 59 -26.53 -2.52 11.55
CA GLU A 59 -25.87 -3.14 10.39
C GLU A 59 -24.81 -2.22 9.78
N ALA A 60 -25.14 -0.95 9.58
CA ALA A 60 -24.23 0.06 9.06
C ALA A 60 -22.98 0.25 9.93
N LEU A 61 -23.15 0.26 11.26
CA LEU A 61 -22.02 0.38 12.18
C LEU A 61 -21.14 -0.88 12.19
N ILE A 62 -21.74 -2.06 12.03
CA ILE A 62 -20.99 -3.32 11.95
C ILE A 62 -20.19 -3.36 10.64
N GLU A 63 -20.83 -3.04 9.52
CA GLU A 63 -20.20 -3.00 8.20
C GLU A 63 -19.08 -1.96 8.15
N ALA A 64 -19.33 -0.73 8.59
CA ALA A 64 -18.31 0.33 8.63
C ALA A 64 -17.08 -0.06 9.48
N LYS A 65 -17.28 -0.75 10.61
CA LYS A 65 -16.17 -1.24 11.43
C LYS A 65 -15.39 -2.35 10.73
N SER A 66 -16.10 -3.30 10.11
CA SER A 66 -15.48 -4.38 9.33
C SER A 66 -14.60 -3.83 8.21
N GLU A 67 -15.09 -2.84 7.47
CA GLU A 67 -14.34 -2.16 6.41
C GLU A 67 -13.09 -1.45 6.97
N MET A 68 -13.23 -0.72 8.08
CA MET A 68 -12.09 -0.05 8.72
C MET A 68 -11.02 -1.03 9.23
N ASP A 69 -11.43 -2.16 9.77
CA ASP A 69 -10.50 -3.19 10.24
C ASP A 69 -9.84 -3.93 9.06
N GLY A 70 -10.56 -4.17 7.97
CA GLY A 70 -10.01 -4.69 6.73
C GLY A 70 -8.98 -3.75 6.10
N LEU A 71 -9.26 -2.45 6.09
CA LEU A 71 -8.36 -1.40 5.62
C LEU A 71 -7.06 -1.37 6.45
N LYS A 72 -7.17 -1.36 7.78
CA LYS A 72 -6.01 -1.43 8.68
C LYS A 72 -5.20 -2.70 8.48
N GLY A 73 -5.87 -3.86 8.38
CA GLY A 73 -5.22 -5.15 8.17
C GLY A 73 -4.43 -5.19 6.85
N THR A 74 -4.99 -4.61 5.79
CA THR A 74 -4.34 -4.51 4.48
C THR A 74 -3.13 -3.60 4.55
N MET A 75 -3.25 -2.43 5.20
CA MET A 75 -2.12 -1.52 5.41
C MET A 75 -0.95 -2.20 6.12
N VAL A 76 -1.22 -2.93 7.20
CA VAL A 76 -0.17 -3.64 7.96
C VAL A 76 0.54 -4.67 7.10
N LYS A 77 -0.19 -5.41 6.24
CA LYS A 77 0.42 -6.38 5.31
C LYS A 77 1.35 -5.70 4.32
N VAL A 78 0.86 -4.65 3.64
CA VAL A 78 1.63 -3.90 2.65
C VAL A 78 2.89 -3.28 3.27
N GLU A 79 2.79 -2.72 4.47
CA GLU A 79 3.95 -2.17 5.19
C GLU A 79 4.98 -3.23 5.58
N ASN A 80 4.53 -4.46 5.88
CA ASN A 80 5.44 -5.56 6.20
C ASN A 80 6.13 -6.11 4.95
N GLU A 81 5.39 -6.30 3.85
CA GLU A 81 5.96 -6.71 2.57
C GLU A 81 7.02 -5.71 2.08
N LEU A 82 6.77 -4.41 2.24
CA LEU A 82 7.76 -3.38 1.89
C LEU A 82 9.03 -3.46 2.76
N LYS A 83 8.90 -3.78 4.05
CA LYS A 83 10.06 -4.00 4.93
C LYS A 83 10.89 -5.20 4.50
N GLU A 84 10.27 -6.24 3.95
CA GLU A 84 10.98 -7.43 3.45
C GLU A 84 11.73 -7.14 2.14
N MET A 85 11.32 -6.13 1.38
CA MET A 85 12.00 -5.70 0.15
C MET A 85 13.20 -4.77 0.39
N ARG A 86 13.38 -4.27 1.61
CA ARG A 86 14.50 -3.41 2.03
C ARG A 86 15.71 -4.22 2.47
#